data_AF-X6P6B1-F1
#
_entry.id   AF-X6P6B1-F1
#
_cell.length_a   1.000
_cell.length_b   1.000
_cell.length_c   1.000
_cell.angle_alpha   90.00
_cell.angle_beta   90.00
_cell.angle_gamma   90.00
#
_symmetry.space_group_name_H-M   'P 1'
#
loop_
_entity.id
_entity.type
_entity.pdbx_description
1 polymer ?
#
loop_
_entity_poly.entity_id
_entity_poly.type
_entity_poly.pdbx_seq_one_letter_code
_entity_poly.pdbx_strand_id
1 'polypeptide(L)'
;MLVLNVERNERKLENEKETFSSFSCYNKDWVLLTNDKQKLNHLICCICNQIANNAMELQCNKHENAGQVYLIGEECLQKYLKQSNGKCPIEQHDHCEFVKNQSLRQQVSNLLVTCPRQYDLKKNQSKDENQNECNYKGKINEMKDHLDNSCRLISIRQIILLVKELQSQLQAEKLQTGELRKLNLKSIAEIEKLNEEIQQLKQCQSAFDIRIIKFEEILKINNDEIKQLKSEKELNEKNQNEEIAKINNENLSLKQQLVLFVFYFHFHINISFMKYIRSKLKHSKKIFTIINYHNSNTENEIQIIIQHWIRILHVKFGWANNFDKLVVNYVKFAFVHFLL
;
A
#
# COMPACT_ATOMS: atom_id res chain seq x y z
N MET A 1 18.13 33.99 -3.74
CA MET A 1 17.18 34.74 -2.88
C MET A 1 17.42 36.23 -3.12
N LEU A 2 16.75 36.79 -4.12
CA LEU A 2 16.81 38.23 -4.41
C LEU A 2 15.69 38.90 -3.60
N VAL A 3 16.07 39.54 -2.50
CA VAL A 3 15.19 40.43 -1.74
C VAL A 3 14.98 41.66 -2.62
N LEU A 4 13.88 41.69 -3.37
CA LEU A 4 13.45 42.89 -4.05
C LEU A 4 12.94 43.87 -2.98
N ASN A 5 13.73 44.91 -2.74
CA ASN A 5 13.35 46.10 -1.95
C ASN A 5 12.14 46.79 -2.60
N VAL A 6 10.93 46.31 -2.28
CA VAL A 6 9.67 46.94 -2.71
C VAL A 6 9.25 48.08 -1.76
N GLU A 7 9.78 48.12 -0.54
CA GLU A 7 9.40 49.11 0.48
C GLU A 7 9.83 50.55 0.17
N ARG A 8 10.77 50.77 -0.78
CA ARG A 8 11.25 52.14 -1.09
C ARG A 8 10.26 52.95 -1.93
N ASN A 9 9.30 52.32 -2.61
CA ASN A 9 8.41 52.99 -3.55
C ASN A 9 7.00 53.32 -3.01
N GLU A 10 6.59 52.76 -1.87
CA GLU A 10 5.24 53.01 -1.32
C GLU A 10 5.02 54.48 -0.93
N ARG A 11 6.05 55.16 -0.42
CA ARG A 11 5.92 56.57 0.03
C ARG A 11 5.82 57.59 -1.10
N LYS A 12 6.14 57.24 -2.35
CA LYS A 12 6.06 58.19 -3.47
C LYS A 12 4.69 58.24 -4.12
N LEU A 13 3.93 57.14 -4.09
CA LEU A 13 2.65 57.05 -4.82
C LEU A 13 1.48 57.69 -4.08
N GLU A 14 1.53 57.78 -2.75
CA GLU A 14 0.42 58.30 -1.93
C GLU A 14 0.21 59.83 -2.03
N ASN A 15 1.13 60.57 -2.66
CA ASN A 15 1.11 62.03 -2.68
C ASN A 15 0.82 62.67 -4.05
N GLU A 16 0.49 61.89 -5.08
CA GLU A 16 0.01 62.45 -6.35
C GLU A 16 -1.45 62.85 -6.21
N LYS A 17 -1.68 64.14 -5.88
CA LYS A 17 -3.02 64.74 -5.87
C LYS A 17 -3.55 64.82 -7.30
N GLU A 18 -4.72 64.24 -7.53
CA GLU A 18 -5.46 64.37 -8.79
C GLU A 18 -5.74 65.85 -9.10
N THR A 19 -5.61 66.25 -10.37
CA THR A 19 -5.86 67.65 -10.79
C THR A 19 -7.29 68.10 -10.54
N PHE A 20 -8.25 67.17 -10.55
CA PHE A 20 -9.64 67.43 -10.21
C PHE A 20 -10.00 66.84 -8.85
N SER A 21 -10.69 67.65 -8.05
CA SER A 21 -11.31 67.25 -6.80
C SER A 21 -12.67 67.90 -6.74
N SER A 22 -13.70 67.14 -6.38
CA SER A 22 -15.05 67.67 -6.21
C SER A 22 -15.16 68.66 -5.05
N PHE A 23 -14.18 68.67 -4.14
CA PHE A 23 -14.24 69.42 -2.89
C PHE A 23 -13.31 70.63 -2.87
N SER A 24 -12.11 70.51 -3.44
CA SER A 24 -11.10 71.57 -3.39
C SER A 24 -11.22 72.55 -4.56
N CYS A 25 -10.57 73.71 -4.44
CA CYS A 25 -10.39 74.64 -5.54
C CYS A 25 -9.71 73.97 -6.75
N TYR A 26 -10.06 74.41 -7.95
CA TYR A 26 -9.59 73.81 -9.20
C TYR A 26 -8.24 74.35 -9.61
N ASN A 27 -7.37 73.46 -10.11
CA ASN A 27 -6.04 73.83 -10.59
C ASN A 27 -6.15 74.94 -11.66
N LYS A 28 -5.50 76.07 -11.39
CA LYS A 28 -5.55 77.26 -12.23
C LYS A 28 -4.93 77.02 -13.61
N ASP A 29 -3.82 76.30 -13.69
CA ASP A 29 -3.12 76.03 -14.96
C ASP A 29 -3.97 75.13 -15.86
N TRP A 30 -4.65 74.14 -15.28
CA TRP A 30 -5.59 73.27 -15.98
C TRP A 30 -6.77 74.06 -16.57
N VAL A 31 -7.39 74.94 -15.78
CA VAL A 31 -8.52 75.77 -16.23
C VAL A 31 -8.08 76.79 -17.30
N LEU A 32 -6.87 77.36 -17.16
CA LEU A 32 -6.30 78.32 -18.11
C LEU A 32 -6.09 77.75 -19.51
N LEU A 33 -6.04 76.43 -19.69
CA LEU A 33 -5.86 75.82 -21.02
C LEU A 33 -6.99 76.11 -22.01
N THR A 34 -8.18 76.47 -21.51
CA THR A 34 -9.38 76.64 -22.35
C THR A 34 -10.17 77.92 -22.08
N ASN A 35 -9.67 78.80 -21.20
CA ASN A 35 -10.36 80.03 -20.82
C ASN A 35 -9.40 81.22 -20.79
N ASP A 36 -9.94 82.42 -21.05
CA ASP A 36 -9.17 83.66 -21.05
C ASP A 36 -8.70 84.05 -19.63
N LYS A 37 -7.40 84.36 -19.48
CA LYS A 37 -6.79 84.73 -18.19
C LYS A 37 -7.51 85.90 -17.50
N GLN A 38 -7.95 86.90 -18.25
CA GLN A 38 -8.64 88.08 -17.71
C GLN A 38 -9.96 87.71 -17.02
N LYS A 39 -10.72 86.76 -17.59
CA LYS A 39 -11.99 86.26 -17.04
C LYS A 39 -11.80 85.34 -15.83
N LEU A 40 -10.59 84.89 -15.55
CA LEU A 40 -10.32 84.01 -14.42
C LEU A 40 -9.84 84.78 -13.19
N ASN A 41 -9.31 85.99 -13.36
CA ASN A 41 -8.71 86.76 -12.26
C ASN A 41 -9.69 87.04 -11.12
N HIS A 42 -10.97 87.27 -11.43
CA HIS A 42 -12.02 87.51 -10.42
C HIS A 42 -12.58 86.21 -9.80
N LEU A 43 -12.12 85.05 -10.26
CA LEU A 43 -12.55 83.72 -9.77
C LEU A 43 -11.48 83.04 -8.91
N ILE A 44 -10.39 83.74 -8.57
CA ILE A 44 -9.27 83.19 -7.80
C ILE A 44 -9.60 83.18 -6.31
N CYS A 45 -9.41 82.03 -5.67
CA CYS A 45 -9.44 81.89 -4.22
C CYS A 45 -8.24 82.60 -3.59
N CYS A 46 -8.45 83.56 -2.70
CA CYS A 46 -7.36 84.33 -2.09
C CYS A 46 -6.51 83.52 -1.07
N ILE A 47 -6.97 82.33 -0.66
CA ILE A 47 -6.24 81.47 0.28
C ILE A 47 -5.23 80.57 -0.45
N CYS A 48 -5.65 79.91 -1.53
CA CYS A 48 -4.84 78.91 -2.21
C CYS A 48 -4.36 79.32 -3.61
N ASN A 49 -4.77 80.50 -4.09
CA ASN A 49 -4.46 81.05 -5.41
C ASN A 49 -4.88 80.17 -6.60
N GLN A 50 -5.82 79.25 -6.37
CA GLN A 50 -6.45 78.40 -7.39
C GLN A 50 -7.85 78.94 -7.75
N ILE A 51 -8.53 78.36 -8.74
CA ILE A 51 -9.91 78.78 -9.09
C ILE A 51 -10.87 78.33 -7.99
N ALA A 52 -11.63 79.26 -7.42
CA ALA A 52 -12.47 79.03 -6.26
C ALA A 52 -13.62 78.06 -6.57
N ASN A 53 -13.52 76.83 -6.07
CA ASN A 53 -14.63 75.87 -6.09
C ASN A 53 -15.62 76.22 -4.97
N ASN A 54 -16.92 76.14 -5.26
CA ASN A 54 -17.99 76.54 -4.34
C ASN A 54 -17.72 77.92 -3.71
N ALA A 55 -17.50 78.91 -4.57
CA ALA A 55 -17.03 80.22 -4.17
C ALA A 55 -17.87 80.89 -3.05
N MET A 56 -17.17 81.48 -2.08
CA MET A 56 -17.65 82.26 -0.96
C MET A 56 -17.08 83.67 -1.07
N GLU A 57 -17.92 84.67 -0.87
CA GLU A 57 -17.53 86.08 -0.88
C GLU A 57 -17.37 86.58 0.54
N LEU A 58 -16.25 87.24 0.83
CA LEU A 58 -16.02 87.89 2.11
C LEU A 58 -16.76 89.23 2.14
N GLN A 59 -17.66 89.39 3.10
CA GLN A 59 -18.32 90.66 3.42
C GLN A 59 -17.71 91.20 4.71
N CYS A 60 -16.99 92.31 4.58
CA CYS A 60 -16.28 92.92 5.69
C CYS A 60 -16.21 94.43 5.56
N ASN A 61 -16.74 95.13 6.56
CA ASN A 61 -16.76 96.60 6.61
C ASN A 61 -15.34 97.22 6.61
N LYS A 62 -14.32 96.47 7.05
CA LYS A 62 -12.91 96.92 7.01
C LYS A 62 -12.30 96.83 5.60
N HIS A 63 -12.91 96.06 4.71
CA HIS A 63 -12.44 95.82 3.33
C HIS A 63 -13.42 96.37 2.27
N GLU A 64 -14.51 97.03 2.68
CA GLU A 64 -15.57 97.55 1.82
C GLU A 64 -15.08 98.67 0.87
N ASN A 65 -14.07 99.43 1.29
CA ASN A 65 -13.51 100.56 0.54
C ASN A 65 -12.42 100.19 -0.48
N ALA A 66 -12.03 98.91 -0.60
CA ALA A 66 -10.95 98.49 -1.49
C ALA A 66 -11.38 98.26 -2.95
N GLY A 67 -12.70 98.28 -3.25
CA GLY A 67 -13.23 97.97 -4.58
C GLY A 67 -12.94 96.55 -5.10
N GLN A 68 -12.34 95.70 -4.26
CA GLN A 68 -11.90 94.35 -4.59
C GLN A 68 -12.80 93.33 -3.91
N VAL A 69 -13.47 92.50 -4.70
CA VAL A 69 -14.25 91.35 -4.20
C VAL A 69 -13.27 90.22 -3.85
N TYR A 70 -13.23 89.85 -2.56
CA TYR A 70 -12.41 88.74 -2.10
C TYR A 70 -13.19 87.43 -2.18
N LEU A 71 -12.76 86.56 -3.10
CA LEU A 71 -13.35 85.25 -3.31
C LEU A 71 -12.53 84.16 -2.62
N ILE A 72 -13.21 83.23 -1.96
CA ILE A 72 -12.61 82.13 -1.23
C ILE A 72 -13.34 80.84 -1.57
N GLY A 73 -12.62 79.74 -1.84
CA GLY A 73 -13.26 78.43 -1.99
C GLY A 73 -13.82 77.93 -0.65
N GLU A 74 -15.02 77.36 -0.64
CA GLU A 74 -15.73 76.95 0.60
C GLU A 74 -14.90 75.98 1.45
N GLU A 75 -14.24 74.98 0.86
CA GLU A 75 -13.38 74.05 1.62
C GLU A 75 -12.12 74.75 2.17
N CYS A 76 -11.52 75.66 1.40
CA CYS A 76 -10.37 76.45 1.86
C CYS A 76 -10.76 77.33 3.05
N LEU A 77 -11.91 77.98 2.99
CA LEU A 77 -12.44 78.79 4.08
C LEU A 77 -12.67 77.94 5.33
N GLN A 78 -13.35 76.79 5.20
CA GLN A 78 -13.63 75.90 6.33
C GLN A 78 -12.35 75.40 7.00
N LYS A 79 -11.34 75.00 6.22
CA LYS A 79 -10.04 74.57 6.77
C LYS A 79 -9.33 75.71 7.49
N TYR A 80 -9.31 76.87 6.87
CA TYR A 80 -8.65 78.05 7.43
C TYR A 80 -9.29 78.50 8.74
N LEU A 81 -10.62 78.68 8.78
CA LEU A 81 -11.32 79.15 10.00
C LEU A 81 -11.14 78.19 11.19
N LYS A 82 -11.06 76.88 10.93
CA LYS A 82 -10.75 75.87 11.96
C LYS A 82 -9.34 76.04 12.54
N GLN A 83 -8.38 76.50 11.74
CA GLN A 83 -6.99 76.70 12.16
C GLN A 83 -6.74 78.09 12.75
N SER A 84 -7.49 79.11 12.32
CA SER A 84 -7.30 80.51 12.69
C SER A 84 -8.23 80.99 13.82
N ASN A 85 -9.01 80.08 14.42
CA ASN A 85 -10.08 80.41 15.39
C ASN A 85 -11.08 81.45 14.86
N GLY A 86 -11.48 81.31 13.59
CA GLY A 86 -12.53 82.17 13.00
C GLY A 86 -12.07 83.56 12.54
N LYS A 87 -10.77 83.87 12.61
CA LYS A 87 -10.21 85.15 12.16
C LYS A 87 -10.30 85.33 10.65
N CYS A 88 -10.32 86.59 10.21
CA CYS A 88 -10.33 86.97 8.80
C CYS A 88 -9.10 86.42 8.03
N PRO A 89 -9.28 85.85 6.82
CA PRO A 89 -8.18 85.42 5.95
C PRO A 89 -7.27 86.54 5.42
N ILE A 90 -7.72 87.80 5.47
CA ILE A 90 -6.98 88.94 4.91
C ILE A 90 -6.15 89.63 6.00
N GLU A 91 -6.79 90.19 7.04
CA GLU A 91 -6.13 90.99 8.08
C GLU A 91 -6.40 90.50 9.52
N GLN A 92 -6.70 89.21 9.72
CA GLN A 92 -6.74 88.53 11.04
C GLN A 92 -7.65 89.15 12.11
N HIS A 93 -8.63 89.95 11.74
CA HIS A 93 -9.61 90.50 12.67
C HIS A 93 -10.84 89.58 12.80
N ASP A 94 -11.66 89.82 13.82
CA ASP A 94 -12.88 89.05 14.09
C ASP A 94 -14.10 89.60 13.33
N HIS A 95 -15.21 88.85 13.38
CA HIS A 95 -16.55 89.23 12.90
C HIS A 95 -16.65 89.53 11.40
N CYS A 96 -16.12 88.63 10.56
CA CYS A 96 -16.37 88.65 9.12
C CYS A 96 -17.58 87.81 8.75
N GLU A 97 -18.36 88.28 7.77
CA GLU A 97 -19.41 87.48 7.15
C GLU A 97 -18.93 86.88 5.83
N PHE A 98 -19.41 85.68 5.52
CA PHE A 98 -19.09 84.98 4.27
C PHE A 98 -20.36 84.51 3.60
N VAL A 99 -20.61 85.00 2.39
CA VAL A 99 -21.85 84.76 1.66
C VAL A 99 -21.60 83.86 0.46
N LYS A 100 -22.56 82.96 0.19
CA LYS A 100 -22.56 82.14 -1.02
C LYS A 100 -22.93 83.00 -2.22
N ASN A 101 -21.95 83.34 -3.06
CA ASN A 101 -22.21 84.07 -4.28
C ASN A 101 -22.64 83.10 -5.41
N GLN A 102 -23.95 83.00 -5.63
CA GLN A 102 -24.51 82.06 -6.62
C GLN A 102 -24.09 82.39 -8.07
N SER A 103 -23.95 83.68 -8.40
CA SER A 103 -23.53 84.11 -9.74
C SER A 103 -22.09 83.66 -10.03
N LEU A 104 -21.17 83.90 -9.10
CA LEU A 104 -19.76 83.48 -9.25
C LEU A 104 -19.62 81.94 -9.22
N ARG A 105 -20.38 81.24 -8.38
CA ARG A 105 -20.45 79.78 -8.40
C ARG A 105 -20.87 79.26 -9.77
N GLN A 106 -21.94 79.82 -10.36
CA GLN A 106 -22.40 79.45 -11.69
C GLN A 106 -21.38 79.77 -12.78
N GLN A 107 -20.67 80.90 -12.67
CA GLN A 107 -19.59 81.25 -13.59
C GLN A 107 -18.47 80.20 -13.54
N VAL A 108 -18.00 79.83 -12.35
CA VAL A 108 -16.99 78.77 -12.19
C VAL A 108 -17.49 77.44 -12.73
N SER A 109 -18.73 77.05 -12.41
CA SER A 109 -19.34 75.80 -12.89
C SER A 109 -19.42 75.71 -14.41
N ASN A 110 -19.61 76.85 -15.10
CA ASN A 110 -19.73 76.94 -16.55
C ASN A 110 -18.39 77.07 -17.28
N LEU A 111 -17.26 77.20 -16.56
CA LEU A 111 -15.95 77.23 -17.21
C LEU A 111 -15.73 75.95 -17.99
N LEU A 112 -15.20 76.09 -19.21
CA LEU A 112 -14.82 74.94 -20.01
C LEU A 112 -13.51 74.38 -19.49
N VAL A 113 -13.35 73.07 -19.54
CA VAL A 113 -12.11 72.38 -19.16
C VAL A 113 -11.94 71.12 -20.00
N THR A 114 -10.70 70.65 -20.12
CA THR A 114 -10.39 69.32 -20.67
C THR A 114 -10.44 68.25 -19.57
N CYS A 115 -10.47 66.98 -19.94
CA CYS A 115 -10.39 65.89 -18.96
C CYS A 115 -9.15 66.03 -18.03
N PRO A 116 -9.32 66.05 -16.70
CA PRO A 116 -8.20 66.20 -15.75
C PRO A 116 -7.27 64.98 -15.77
N ARG A 117 -7.80 63.76 -15.97
CA ARG A 117 -6.98 62.55 -16.15
C ARG A 117 -6.08 62.66 -17.38
N GLN A 118 -6.57 63.26 -18.47
CA GLN A 118 -5.77 63.51 -19.67
C GLN A 118 -4.71 64.59 -19.42
N TYR A 119 -5.06 65.66 -18.69
CA TYR A 119 -4.13 66.71 -18.31
C TYR A 119 -2.97 66.16 -17.48
N ASP A 120 -3.26 65.34 -16.47
CA ASP A 120 -2.26 64.70 -15.61
C ASP A 120 -1.32 63.79 -16.40
N LEU A 121 -1.86 63.00 -17.34
CA LEU A 121 -1.05 62.16 -18.23
C LEU A 121 -0.10 62.98 -19.11
N LYS A 122 -0.61 64.05 -19.74
CA LYS A 122 0.20 64.91 -20.63
C LYS A 122 1.28 65.69 -19.90
N LYS A 123 1.07 66.02 -18.62
CA LYS A 123 2.09 66.69 -17.78
C LYS A 123 3.32 65.80 -17.54
N ASN A 124 3.12 64.49 -17.52
CA ASN A 124 4.14 63.51 -17.12
C ASN A 124 4.76 62.72 -18.29
N GLN A 125 4.25 62.86 -19.53
CA GLN A 125 4.72 62.12 -20.70
C GLN A 125 5.43 63.02 -21.73
N SER A 126 6.64 62.63 -22.13
CA SER A 126 7.30 63.10 -23.34
C SER A 126 6.71 62.37 -24.56
N LYS A 127 5.80 63.05 -25.27
CA LYS A 127 5.34 62.78 -26.65
C LYS A 127 5.58 61.34 -27.15
N ASP A 128 4.80 60.37 -26.70
CA ASP A 128 4.63 59.12 -27.42
C ASP A 128 3.15 58.92 -27.75
N GLU A 129 2.90 58.70 -29.02
CA GLU A 129 1.60 58.46 -29.63
C GLU A 129 1.12 57.05 -29.23
N ASN A 130 0.00 56.91 -28.49
CA ASN A 130 -1.05 55.93 -28.84
C ASN A 130 -2.29 55.86 -27.92
N GLN A 131 -3.44 55.90 -28.61
CA GLN A 131 -4.71 55.16 -28.48
C GLN A 131 -5.61 55.27 -27.24
N ASN A 132 -5.15 55.72 -26.07
CA ASN A 132 -6.05 55.90 -24.90
C ASN A 132 -6.28 57.37 -24.56
N GLU A 133 -6.60 58.18 -25.56
CA GLU A 133 -6.88 59.60 -25.33
C GLU A 133 -8.35 59.84 -24.99
N CYS A 134 -8.60 60.45 -23.82
CA CYS A 134 -9.88 61.07 -23.55
C CYS A 134 -9.93 62.41 -24.28
N ASN A 135 -10.95 62.65 -25.11
CA ASN A 135 -11.13 63.91 -25.84
C ASN A 135 -12.21 64.81 -25.22
N TYR A 136 -12.55 64.58 -23.95
CA TYR A 136 -13.59 65.35 -23.28
C TYR A 136 -13.16 66.81 -23.12
N LYS A 137 -14.04 67.70 -23.58
CA LYS A 137 -14.00 69.14 -23.33
C LYS A 137 -15.42 69.59 -23.03
N GLY A 138 -15.66 70.08 -21.82
CA GLY A 138 -17.01 70.41 -21.34
C GLY A 138 -16.95 71.29 -20.11
N LYS A 139 -18.11 71.51 -19.48
CA LYS A 139 -18.22 72.37 -18.29
C LYS A 139 -17.70 71.66 -17.04
N ILE A 140 -17.15 72.41 -16.10
CA ILE A 140 -16.65 71.86 -14.82
C ILE A 140 -17.74 71.10 -14.06
N ASN A 141 -18.98 71.56 -14.04
CA ASN A 141 -20.07 70.90 -13.31
C ASN A 141 -20.47 69.51 -13.87
N GLU A 142 -20.17 69.25 -15.15
CA GLU A 142 -20.40 67.95 -15.81
C GLU A 142 -19.20 66.99 -15.62
N MET A 143 -18.08 67.49 -15.08
CA MET A 143 -16.82 66.74 -15.00
C MET A 143 -16.95 65.46 -14.16
N LYS A 144 -17.70 65.51 -13.06
CA LYS A 144 -17.86 64.34 -12.19
C LYS A 144 -18.55 63.19 -12.92
N ASP A 145 -19.65 63.48 -13.61
CA ASP A 145 -20.37 62.50 -14.42
C ASP A 145 -19.47 61.92 -15.51
N HIS A 146 -18.69 62.78 -16.17
CA HIS A 146 -17.69 62.30 -17.13
C HIS A 146 -16.69 61.33 -16.48
N LEU A 147 -16.08 61.67 -15.35
CA LEU A 147 -15.06 60.86 -14.69
C LEU A 147 -15.59 59.53 -14.14
N ASP A 148 -16.85 59.51 -13.70
CA ASP A 148 -17.50 58.35 -13.11
C ASP A 148 -18.06 57.41 -14.19
N ASN A 149 -18.63 57.95 -15.28
CA ASN A 149 -19.45 57.17 -16.22
C ASN A 149 -18.90 57.10 -17.66
N SER A 150 -18.10 58.07 -18.09
CA SER A 150 -17.74 58.22 -19.52
C SER A 150 -16.24 58.21 -19.81
N CYS A 151 -15.40 58.48 -18.82
CA CYS A 151 -13.96 58.61 -19.00
C CYS A 151 -13.29 57.25 -19.12
N ARG A 152 -12.64 57.01 -20.26
CA ARG A 152 -11.88 55.78 -20.52
C ARG A 152 -10.55 55.70 -19.77
N LEU A 153 -10.09 56.82 -19.21
CA LEU A 153 -8.86 56.87 -18.43
C LEU A 153 -9.15 56.44 -16.99
N ILE A 154 -8.32 55.57 -16.43
CA ILE A 154 -8.44 55.12 -15.04
C ILE A 154 -7.80 56.17 -14.12
N SER A 155 -8.42 56.44 -12.97
CA SER A 155 -7.83 57.33 -11.95
C SER A 155 -6.63 56.69 -11.25
N ILE A 156 -5.67 57.50 -10.79
CA ILE A 156 -4.54 57.02 -9.96
C ILE A 156 -5.08 56.27 -8.74
N ARG A 157 -6.16 56.78 -8.13
CA ARG A 157 -6.81 56.14 -6.99
C ARG A 157 -7.32 54.73 -7.28
N GLN A 158 -7.93 54.50 -8.45
CA GLN A 158 -8.40 53.17 -8.85
C GLN A 158 -7.22 52.22 -9.10
N ILE A 159 -6.12 52.69 -9.70
CA ILE A 159 -4.90 51.89 -9.87
C ILE A 159 -4.34 51.48 -8.51
N ILE A 160 -4.26 52.40 -7.54
CA ILE A 160 -3.79 52.09 -6.18
C ILE A 160 -4.66 51.01 -5.51
N LEU A 161 -5.99 51.11 -5.65
CA LEU A 161 -6.90 50.12 -5.09
C LEU A 161 -6.69 48.74 -5.72
N LEU A 162 -6.55 48.67 -7.05
CA LEU A 162 -6.28 47.43 -7.77
C LEU A 162 -4.93 46.82 -7.37
N VAL A 163 -3.89 47.65 -7.20
CA VAL A 163 -2.57 47.17 -6.75
C VAL A 163 -2.65 46.60 -5.34
N LYS A 164 -3.34 47.28 -4.41
CA LYS A 164 -3.54 46.78 -3.04
C LYS A 164 -4.28 45.45 -3.01
N GLU A 165 -5.32 45.32 -3.82
CA GLU A 165 -6.08 44.06 -3.96
C GLU A 165 -5.19 42.93 -4.50
N LEU A 166 -4.46 43.17 -5.59
CA LEU A 166 -3.54 42.19 -6.17
C LEU A 166 -2.41 41.79 -5.20
N GLN A 167 -1.90 42.74 -4.42
CA GLN A 167 -0.90 42.46 -3.39
C GLN A 167 -1.44 41.54 -2.29
N SER A 168 -2.68 41.77 -1.85
CA SER A 168 -3.37 40.92 -0.87
C SER A 168 -3.55 39.50 -1.40
N GLN A 169 -4.06 39.36 -2.64
CA GLN A 169 -4.24 38.07 -3.30
C GLN A 169 -2.92 37.30 -3.45
N LEU A 170 -1.86 37.99 -3.88
CA LEU A 170 -0.53 37.41 -4.02
C LEU A 170 0.05 36.91 -2.69
N GLN A 171 -0.22 37.60 -1.58
CA GLN A 171 0.20 37.14 -0.25
C GLN A 171 -0.54 35.87 0.18
N ALA A 172 -1.86 35.82 -0.05
CA ALA A 172 -2.67 34.64 0.25
C ALA A 172 -2.21 33.40 -0.56
N GLU A 173 -1.96 33.57 -1.85
CA GLU A 173 -1.49 32.49 -2.72
C GLU A 173 -0.10 31.97 -2.34
N LYS A 174 0.80 32.88 -1.91
CA LYS A 174 2.12 32.50 -1.38
C LYS A 174 2.02 31.65 -0.12
N LEU A 175 1.11 31.98 0.79
CA LEU A 175 0.88 31.22 2.01
C LEU A 175 0.37 29.81 1.69
N GLN A 176 -0.66 29.70 0.84
CA GLN A 176 -1.20 28.41 0.39
C GLN A 176 -0.15 27.54 -0.29
N THR A 177 0.68 28.14 -1.16
CA THR A 177 1.78 27.43 -1.83
C THR A 177 2.80 26.89 -0.82
N GLY A 178 3.09 27.65 0.24
CA GLY A 178 3.97 27.22 1.33
C GLY A 178 3.44 26.00 2.09
N GLU A 179 2.14 26.02 2.43
CA GLU A 179 1.47 24.91 3.11
C GLU A 179 1.43 23.64 2.24
N LEU A 180 1.09 23.79 0.95
CA LEU A 180 1.06 22.68 -0.01
C LEU A 180 2.44 22.02 -0.16
N ARG A 181 3.52 22.82 -0.22
CA ARG A 181 4.90 22.29 -0.23
C ARG A 181 5.22 21.48 1.03
N LYS A 182 4.79 21.95 2.19
CA LYS A 182 5.02 21.25 3.47
C LYS A 182 4.28 19.90 3.52
N LEU A 183 3.04 19.85 3.02
CA LEU A 183 2.30 18.60 2.88
C LEU A 183 2.98 17.65 1.91
N ASN A 184 3.41 18.14 0.74
CA ASN A 184 4.08 17.32 -0.25
C ASN A 184 5.38 16.70 0.28
N LEU A 185 6.20 17.46 1.01
CA LEU A 185 7.41 16.93 1.67
C LEU A 185 7.12 15.82 2.67
N LYS A 186 6.02 15.92 3.43
CA LYS A 186 5.60 14.85 4.35
C LYS A 186 5.18 13.59 3.60
N SER A 187 4.37 13.75 2.55
CA SER A 187 3.94 12.63 1.71
C SER A 187 5.11 11.94 1.02
N ILE A 188 6.12 12.69 0.55
CA ILE A 188 7.35 12.13 -0.01
C ILE A 188 8.09 11.27 1.03
N ALA A 189 8.28 11.76 2.25
CA ALA A 189 8.94 11.01 3.32
C ALA A 189 8.18 9.72 3.70
N GLU A 190 6.84 9.76 3.70
CA GLU A 190 6.01 8.57 3.95
C GLU A 190 6.15 7.53 2.81
N ILE A 191 6.19 7.99 1.55
CA ILE A 191 6.40 7.13 0.38
C ILE A 191 7.79 6.47 0.43
N GLU A 192 8.83 7.21 0.82
CA GLU A 192 10.19 6.67 0.97
C GLU A 192 10.22 5.55 2.01
N LYS A 193 9.59 5.76 3.17
CA LYS A 193 9.49 4.73 4.22
C LYS A 193 8.75 3.47 3.73
N LEU A 194 7.63 3.64 3.04
CA LEU A 194 6.88 2.51 2.47
C LEU A 194 7.70 1.74 1.42
N ASN A 195 8.50 2.44 0.62
CA ASN A 195 9.38 1.80 -0.35
C ASN A 195 10.47 0.95 0.32
N GLU A 196 11.03 1.40 1.44
CA GLU A 196 11.98 0.61 2.23
C GLU A 196 11.32 -0.67 2.78
N GLU A 197 10.10 -0.57 3.31
CA GLU A 197 9.33 -1.73 3.79
C GLU A 197 9.04 -2.72 2.66
N ILE A 198 8.62 -2.24 1.48
CA ILE A 198 8.41 -3.07 0.29
C ILE A 198 9.70 -3.78 -0.12
N GLN A 199 10.85 -3.09 -0.06
CA GLN A 199 12.13 -3.68 -0.42
C GLN A 199 12.54 -4.81 0.55
N GLN A 200 12.31 -4.63 1.85
CA GLN A 200 12.54 -5.67 2.85
C GLN A 200 11.63 -6.88 2.63
N LEU A 201 10.34 -6.65 2.33
CA LEU A 201 9.40 -7.74 2.01
C LEU A 201 9.83 -8.53 0.78
N LYS A 202 10.31 -7.86 -0.28
CA LYS A 202 10.84 -8.53 -1.48
C LYS A 202 12.06 -9.41 -1.17
N GLN A 203 12.96 -8.94 -0.31
CA GLN A 203 14.12 -9.75 0.12
C GLN A 203 13.68 -10.95 0.96
N CYS A 204 12.67 -10.79 1.81
CA CYS A 204 12.12 -11.88 2.59
C CYS A 204 11.46 -12.93 1.68
N GLN A 205 10.69 -12.49 0.70
CA GLN A 205 10.03 -13.35 -0.28
C GLN A 205 11.03 -14.19 -1.07
N SER A 206 12.11 -13.59 -1.60
CA SER A 206 13.13 -14.36 -2.33
C SER A 206 13.83 -15.40 -1.46
N ALA A 207 14.04 -15.11 -0.17
CA ALA A 207 14.59 -16.08 0.78
C ALA A 207 13.62 -17.25 1.04
N PHE A 208 12.31 -17.00 1.07
CA PHE A 208 11.29 -18.05 1.15
C PHE A 208 11.25 -18.90 -0.13
N ASP A 209 11.30 -18.29 -1.31
CA ASP A 209 11.30 -18.99 -2.59
C ASP A 209 12.48 -19.97 -2.69
N ILE A 210 13.68 -19.56 -2.28
CA ILE A 210 14.86 -20.44 -2.23
C ILE A 210 14.62 -21.63 -1.28
N ARG A 211 13.97 -21.41 -0.12
CA ARG A 211 13.65 -22.50 0.81
C ARG A 211 12.64 -23.46 0.23
N ILE A 212 11.61 -22.96 -0.46
CA ILE A 212 10.59 -23.79 -1.12
C ILE A 212 11.26 -24.70 -2.15
N ILE A 213 12.10 -24.14 -3.03
CA ILE A 213 12.84 -24.92 -4.03
C ILE A 213 13.67 -26.03 -3.37
N LYS A 214 14.40 -25.72 -2.30
CA LYS A 214 15.18 -26.73 -1.54
C LYS A 214 14.29 -27.82 -0.94
N PHE A 215 13.13 -27.46 -0.40
CA PHE A 215 12.18 -28.44 0.13
C PHE A 215 11.62 -29.34 -0.97
N GLU A 216 11.31 -28.79 -2.14
CA GLU A 216 10.85 -29.57 -3.31
C GLU A 216 11.92 -30.56 -3.78
N GLU A 217 13.20 -30.15 -3.81
CA GLU A 217 14.32 -31.03 -4.12
C GLU A 217 14.44 -32.20 -3.11
N ILE A 218 14.36 -31.91 -1.80
CA ILE A 218 14.40 -32.93 -0.75
C ILE A 218 13.23 -33.90 -0.90
N LEU A 219 12.01 -33.40 -1.15
CA LEU A 219 10.84 -34.25 -1.35
C LEU A 219 11.00 -35.19 -2.55
N LYS A 220 11.62 -34.69 -3.63
CA LYS A 220 11.90 -35.51 -4.81
C LYS A 220 12.89 -36.64 -4.49
N ILE A 221 14.00 -36.31 -3.82
CA ILE A 221 15.01 -37.30 -3.40
C ILE A 221 14.38 -38.39 -2.52
N ASN A 222 13.63 -37.98 -1.49
CA ASN A 222 12.97 -38.91 -0.58
C ASN A 222 11.97 -39.82 -1.30
N ASN A 223 11.24 -39.29 -2.30
CA ASN A 223 10.33 -40.10 -3.11
C ASN A 223 11.08 -41.14 -3.96
N ASP A 224 12.22 -40.76 -4.55
CA ASP A 224 13.05 -41.67 -5.34
C ASP A 224 13.65 -42.78 -4.44
N GLU A 225 14.11 -42.45 -3.23
CA GLU A 225 14.58 -43.41 -2.22
C GLU A 225 13.47 -44.39 -1.81
N ILE A 226 12.27 -43.88 -1.51
CA ILE A 226 11.11 -44.74 -1.17
C ILE A 226 10.79 -45.71 -2.32
N LYS A 227 10.89 -45.26 -3.57
CA LYS A 227 10.65 -46.10 -4.75
C LYS A 227 11.71 -47.21 -4.85
N GLN A 228 12.97 -46.87 -4.63
CA GLN A 228 14.07 -47.85 -4.65
C GLN A 228 13.88 -48.90 -3.54
N LEU A 229 13.62 -48.47 -2.31
CA LEU A 229 13.39 -49.37 -1.17
C LEU A 229 12.21 -50.32 -1.40
N LYS A 230 11.13 -49.85 -2.05
CA LYS A 230 10.01 -50.71 -2.44
C LYS A 230 10.44 -51.81 -3.41
N SER A 231 11.21 -51.46 -4.45
CA SER A 231 11.69 -52.44 -5.42
C SER A 231 12.67 -53.45 -4.82
N GLU A 232 13.53 -53.02 -3.89
CA GLU A 232 14.45 -53.88 -3.17
C GLU A 232 13.71 -54.85 -2.25
N LYS A 233 12.67 -54.36 -1.56
CA LYS A 233 11.80 -55.21 -0.74
C LYS A 233 11.10 -56.29 -1.57
N GLU A 234 10.51 -55.93 -2.72
CA GLU A 234 9.86 -56.89 -3.61
C GLU A 234 10.84 -57.96 -4.14
N LEU A 235 12.07 -57.57 -4.46
CA LEU A 235 13.12 -58.51 -4.89
C LEU A 235 13.52 -59.45 -3.76
N ASN A 236 13.73 -58.93 -2.55
CA ASN A 236 14.07 -59.73 -1.39
C ASN A 236 12.96 -60.72 -1.02
N GLU A 237 11.69 -60.31 -1.10
CA GLU A 237 10.56 -61.22 -0.89
C GLU A 237 10.53 -62.35 -1.94
N LYS A 238 10.81 -62.07 -3.21
CA LYS A 238 10.93 -63.11 -4.26
C LYS A 238 12.07 -64.08 -3.97
N ASN A 239 13.25 -63.57 -3.65
CA ASN A 239 14.42 -64.40 -3.33
C ASN A 239 14.15 -65.30 -2.11
N GLN A 240 13.55 -64.76 -1.06
CA GLN A 240 13.15 -65.55 0.12
C GLN A 240 12.13 -66.64 -0.25
N ASN A 241 11.14 -66.33 -1.08
CA ASN A 241 10.17 -67.32 -1.54
C ASN A 241 10.81 -68.43 -2.37
N GLU A 242 11.80 -68.11 -3.22
CA GLU A 242 12.57 -69.10 -3.98
C GLU A 242 13.41 -70.00 -3.07
N GLU A 243 14.09 -69.44 -2.06
CA GLU A 243 14.84 -70.21 -1.06
C GLU A 243 13.92 -71.15 -0.26
N ILE A 244 12.76 -70.64 0.21
CA ILE A 244 11.76 -71.45 0.90
C ILE A 244 11.27 -72.60 0.01
N ALA A 245 11.00 -72.33 -1.27
CA ALA A 245 10.58 -73.35 -2.22
C ALA A 245 11.67 -74.43 -2.41
N LYS A 246 12.94 -74.02 -2.49
CA LYS A 246 14.08 -74.93 -2.58
C LYS A 246 14.20 -75.83 -1.34
N ILE A 247 14.16 -75.25 -0.15
CA ILE A 247 14.19 -75.99 1.13
C ILE A 247 13.02 -76.98 1.20
N ASN A 248 11.82 -76.55 0.81
CA ASN A 248 10.65 -77.43 0.81
C ASN A 248 10.80 -78.62 -0.14
N ASN A 249 11.37 -78.41 -1.32
CA ASN A 249 11.67 -79.49 -2.27
C ASN A 249 12.72 -80.46 -1.73
N GLU A 250 13.79 -79.96 -1.11
CA GLU A 250 14.80 -80.79 -0.45
C GLU A 250 14.19 -81.62 0.69
N ASN A 251 13.35 -81.00 1.53
CA ASN A 251 12.62 -81.67 2.60
C ASN A 251 11.69 -82.77 2.07
N LEU A 252 10.99 -82.52 0.95
CA LEU A 252 10.15 -83.51 0.30
C LEU A 252 10.97 -84.71 -0.19
N SER A 253 12.13 -84.46 -0.79
CA SER A 253 13.06 -85.51 -1.23
C SER A 253 13.58 -86.34 -0.05
N LEU A 254 14.00 -85.69 1.03
CA LEU A 254 14.44 -86.37 2.26
C LEU A 254 13.34 -87.22 2.88
N LYS A 255 12.10 -86.71 2.92
CA LYS A 255 10.93 -87.50 3.36
C LYS A 255 10.75 -88.75 2.50
N GLN A 256 10.81 -88.64 1.17
CA GLN A 256 10.70 -89.79 0.26
C GLN A 256 11.83 -90.82 0.48
N GLN A 257 13.07 -90.36 0.67
CA GLN A 257 14.20 -91.24 0.98
C GLN A 257 14.00 -91.96 2.32
N LEU A 258 13.50 -91.27 3.34
CA LEU A 258 13.21 -91.86 4.65
C LEU A 258 12.15 -92.97 4.53
N VAL A 259 11.10 -92.73 3.75
CA VAL A 259 10.07 -93.72 3.45
C VAL A 259 10.68 -94.96 2.80
N LEU A 260 11.49 -94.79 1.75
CA LEU A 260 12.18 -95.89 1.08
C LEU A 260 13.12 -96.66 2.02
N PHE A 261 13.84 -95.95 2.89
CA PHE A 261 14.73 -96.54 3.89
C PHE A 261 13.96 -97.40 4.91
N VAL A 262 12.83 -96.91 5.42
CA VAL A 262 11.97 -97.67 6.34
C VAL A 262 11.41 -98.91 5.66
N PHE A 263 10.93 -98.82 4.41
CA PHE A 263 10.47 -99.97 3.65
C PHE A 263 11.58 -101.00 3.42
N TYR A 264 12.78 -100.55 3.03
CA TYR A 264 13.94 -101.41 2.85
C TYR A 264 14.33 -102.13 4.14
N PHE A 265 14.40 -101.40 5.27
CA PHE A 265 14.73 -101.98 6.57
C PHE A 265 13.67 -102.98 7.03
N HIS A 266 12.38 -102.66 6.87
CA HIS A 266 11.28 -103.57 7.19
C HIS A 266 11.34 -104.85 6.34
N PHE A 267 11.60 -104.72 5.04
CA PHE A 267 11.77 -105.86 4.14
C PHE A 267 12.96 -106.75 4.55
N HIS A 268 14.11 -106.16 4.90
CA HIS A 268 15.29 -106.89 5.38
C HIS A 268 15.08 -107.60 6.72
N ILE A 269 14.38 -106.96 7.67
CA ILE A 269 13.96 -107.59 8.92
C ILE A 269 13.04 -108.78 8.62
N ASN A 270 12.02 -108.61 7.77
CA ASN A 270 11.09 -109.68 7.42
C ASN A 270 11.79 -110.85 6.74
N ILE A 271 12.74 -110.60 5.83
CA ILE A 271 13.56 -111.68 5.23
C ILE A 271 14.38 -112.41 6.29
N SER A 272 15.05 -111.67 7.17
CA SER A 272 15.87 -112.24 8.24
C SER A 272 15.02 -113.07 9.22
N PHE A 273 13.86 -112.55 9.58
CA PHE A 273 12.87 -113.23 10.41
C PHE A 273 12.32 -114.49 9.70
N MET A 274 11.98 -114.41 8.42
CA MET A 274 11.55 -115.56 7.62
C MET A 274 12.65 -116.63 7.50
N LYS A 275 13.91 -116.23 7.33
CA LYS A 275 15.05 -117.17 7.35
C LYS A 275 15.19 -117.84 8.71
N TYR A 276 15.05 -117.09 9.80
CA TYR A 276 15.06 -117.61 11.17
C TYR A 276 13.91 -118.61 11.42
N ILE A 277 12.67 -118.25 11.07
CA ILE A 277 11.49 -119.12 11.13
C ILE A 277 11.72 -120.39 10.30
N ARG A 278 12.23 -120.26 9.06
CA ARG A 278 12.50 -121.38 8.17
C ARG A 278 13.57 -122.31 8.74
N SER A 279 14.61 -121.79 9.37
CA SER A 279 15.63 -122.57 10.07
C SER A 279 15.05 -123.35 11.25
N LYS A 280 14.20 -122.69 12.07
CA LYS A 280 13.50 -123.33 13.19
C LYS A 280 12.49 -124.39 12.72
N LEU A 281 11.77 -124.17 11.63
CA LEU A 281 10.90 -125.16 10.98
C LEU A 281 11.69 -126.32 10.37
N LYS A 282 12.92 -126.10 9.90
CA LYS A 282 13.81 -127.18 9.44
C LYS A 282 14.27 -128.06 10.61
N HIS A 283 14.58 -127.43 11.75
CA HIS A 283 14.81 -128.16 13.00
C HIS A 283 13.57 -128.87 13.52
N SER A 284 12.38 -128.28 13.43
CA SER A 284 11.14 -128.94 13.83
C SER A 284 10.76 -130.08 12.88
N LYS A 285 11.02 -129.97 11.57
CA LYS A 285 10.89 -131.08 10.62
C LYS A 285 11.87 -132.20 10.94
N LYS A 286 13.12 -131.89 11.30
CA LYS A 286 14.10 -132.90 11.75
C LYS A 286 13.65 -133.60 13.04
N ILE A 287 13.04 -132.86 13.98
CA ILE A 287 12.41 -133.41 15.19
C ILE A 287 11.18 -134.25 14.83
N PHE A 288 10.35 -133.82 13.88
CA PHE A 288 9.19 -134.57 13.39
C PHE A 288 9.57 -135.87 12.67
N THR A 289 10.72 -135.89 11.97
CA THR A 289 11.28 -137.12 11.38
C THR A 289 11.86 -138.07 12.44
N ILE A 290 12.43 -137.54 13.53
CA ILE A 290 12.90 -138.35 14.67
C ILE A 290 11.71 -138.96 15.43
N ILE A 291 10.62 -138.21 15.60
CA ILE A 291 9.39 -138.70 16.26
C ILE A 291 8.65 -139.75 15.39
N ASN A 292 8.62 -139.58 14.06
CA ASN A 292 7.96 -140.57 13.19
C ASN A 292 8.73 -141.89 12.98
N TYR A 293 9.95 -142.04 13.51
CA TYR A 293 10.69 -143.31 13.49
C TYR A 293 10.51 -144.14 14.78
N HIS A 294 9.87 -143.57 15.80
CA HIS A 294 9.45 -144.29 16.99
C HIS A 294 8.11 -143.72 17.47
N ASN A 295 7.02 -144.33 17.03
CA ASN A 295 6.01 -144.91 17.94
C ASN A 295 4.70 -145.20 17.21
N SER A 296 4.36 -146.49 17.17
CA SER A 296 2.99 -146.91 17.35
C SER A 296 2.68 -146.89 18.87
N ASN A 297 1.58 -146.21 19.22
CA ASN A 297 0.85 -146.24 20.50
C ASN A 297 1.56 -145.75 21.78
N THR A 298 1.19 -144.55 22.25
CA THR A 298 0.18 -144.36 23.32
C THR A 298 0.01 -142.85 23.64
N GLU A 299 -1.23 -142.35 23.56
CA GLU A 299 -1.63 -140.92 23.68
C GLU A 299 -1.20 -140.21 24.98
N ASN A 300 -1.00 -140.97 26.06
CA ASN A 300 -0.77 -140.40 27.39
C ASN A 300 0.66 -139.83 27.57
N GLU A 301 1.67 -140.37 26.90
CA GLU A 301 3.04 -139.83 26.99
C GLU A 301 3.21 -138.55 26.17
N ILE A 302 2.50 -138.46 25.04
CA ILE A 302 2.49 -137.27 24.17
C ILE A 302 1.88 -136.08 24.91
N GLN A 303 0.81 -136.30 25.69
CA GLN A 303 0.17 -135.24 26.46
C GLN A 303 1.11 -134.67 27.54
N ILE A 304 1.90 -135.53 28.20
CA ILE A 304 2.89 -135.12 29.21
C ILE A 304 4.02 -134.32 28.56
N ILE A 305 4.51 -134.74 27.39
CA ILE A 305 5.55 -134.02 26.64
C ILE A 305 5.02 -132.67 26.14
N ILE A 306 3.80 -132.61 25.61
CA ILE A 306 3.17 -131.35 25.18
C ILE A 306 3.00 -130.40 26.37
N GLN A 307 2.52 -130.87 27.53
CA GLN A 307 2.41 -130.03 28.73
C GLN A 307 3.79 -129.54 29.22
N HIS A 308 4.81 -130.40 29.17
CA HIS A 308 6.17 -130.03 29.55
C HIS A 308 6.76 -128.95 28.61
N TRP A 309 6.55 -129.08 27.30
CA TRP A 309 6.97 -128.08 26.31
C TRP A 309 6.18 -126.77 26.41
N ILE A 310 4.87 -126.81 26.67
CA ILE A 310 4.06 -125.62 26.94
C ILE A 310 4.61 -124.89 28.17
N ARG A 311 4.98 -125.61 29.23
CA ARG A 311 5.55 -125.04 30.46
C ARG A 311 6.93 -124.41 30.23
N ILE A 312 7.81 -125.05 29.45
CA ILE A 312 9.12 -124.50 29.07
C ILE A 312 8.97 -123.26 28.16
N LEU A 313 8.02 -123.29 27.23
CA LEU A 313 7.74 -122.17 26.33
C LEU A 313 7.17 -120.98 27.10
N HIS A 314 6.29 -121.20 28.07
CA HIS A 314 5.75 -120.12 28.92
C HIS A 314 6.84 -119.44 29.78
N VAL A 315 7.87 -120.19 30.19
CA VAL A 315 9.01 -119.66 30.98
C VAL A 315 10.04 -118.95 30.09
N LYS A 316 10.36 -119.49 28.90
CA LYS A 316 11.35 -118.89 27.98
C LYS A 316 10.81 -117.73 27.15
N PHE A 317 9.50 -117.68 26.88
CA PHE A 317 8.84 -116.63 26.11
C PHE A 317 7.98 -115.68 26.96
N GLY A 318 8.28 -115.52 28.26
CA GLY A 318 7.64 -114.52 29.13
C GLY A 318 7.75 -113.05 28.66
N TRP A 319 8.36 -112.80 27.50
CA TRP A 319 8.45 -111.52 26.81
C TRP A 319 7.44 -111.35 25.64
N ALA A 320 6.70 -112.39 25.24
CA ALA A 320 5.83 -112.33 24.06
C ALA A 320 4.71 -111.27 24.16
N ASN A 321 4.13 -111.08 25.35
CA ASN A 321 3.15 -110.02 25.57
C ASN A 321 3.73 -108.61 25.39
N ASN A 322 5.02 -108.40 25.66
CA ASN A 322 5.68 -107.13 25.40
C ASN A 322 6.08 -106.99 23.93
N PHE A 323 6.37 -108.10 23.24
CA PHE A 323 6.64 -108.10 21.80
C PHE A 323 5.39 -107.74 20.99
N ASP A 324 4.24 -108.34 21.30
CA ASP A 324 2.97 -108.00 20.64
C ASP A 324 2.59 -106.54 20.88
N LYS A 325 2.85 -106.01 22.09
CA LYS A 325 2.64 -104.59 22.41
C LYS A 325 3.59 -103.67 21.63
N LEU A 326 4.83 -104.10 21.40
CA LEU A 326 5.84 -103.37 20.64
C LEU A 326 5.53 -103.39 19.13
N VAL A 327 5.04 -104.51 18.61
CA VAL A 327 4.56 -104.64 17.22
C VAL A 327 3.30 -103.80 17.00
N VAL A 328 2.33 -103.84 17.92
CA VAL A 328 1.12 -103.01 17.83
C VAL A 328 1.44 -101.52 17.91
N ASN A 329 2.38 -101.11 18.78
CA ASN A 329 2.81 -99.71 18.84
C ASN A 329 3.56 -99.28 17.56
N TYR A 330 4.40 -100.15 17.00
CA TYR A 330 5.09 -99.87 15.74
C TYR A 330 4.12 -99.79 14.55
N VAL A 331 3.13 -100.69 14.48
CA VAL A 331 2.09 -100.68 13.44
C VAL A 331 1.19 -99.44 13.59
N LYS A 332 0.79 -99.07 14.81
CA LYS A 332 0.05 -97.81 15.06
C LYS A 332 0.85 -96.57 14.67
N PHE A 333 2.14 -96.52 15.01
CA PHE A 333 3.03 -95.43 14.63
C PHE A 333 3.19 -95.32 13.10
N ALA A 334 3.39 -96.45 12.43
CA ALA A 334 3.46 -96.50 10.97
C ALA A 334 2.12 -96.11 10.32
N PHE A 335 0.98 -96.51 10.87
CA PHE A 335 -0.34 -96.20 10.32
C PHE A 335 -0.69 -94.71 10.46
N VAL A 336 -0.37 -94.08 11.59
CA VAL A 336 -0.65 -92.65 11.84
C VAL A 336 0.27 -91.73 11.01
N HIS A 337 1.52 -92.12 10.78
CA HIS A 337 2.49 -91.28 10.07
C HIS A 337 2.40 -91.38 8.53
N PHE A 338 1.72 -92.40 7.98
CA PHE A 338 1.63 -92.65 6.54
C PHE A 338 0.25 -92.39 5.91
N LEU A 339 -0.81 -92.17 6.71
CA LEU A 339 -2.19 -91.97 6.22
C LEU A 339 -2.88 -90.67 6.70
N LEU A 340 -2.15 -89.80 7.40
CA LEU A 340 -2.47 -88.39 7.66
C LEU A 340 -1.33 -87.54 7.08
#